data_AF-A0A0N7AK74-F1
#
_entry.id   AF-A0A0N7AK74-F1
#
_cell.length_a   1.000
_cell.length_b   1.000
_cell.length_c   1.000
_cell.angle_alpha   90.00
_cell.angle_beta   90.00
_cell.angle_gamma   90.00
#
_symmetry.space_group_name_H-M   'P 1'
#
loop_
_entity.id
_entity.type
_entity.pdbx_description
1 polymer ?
#
loop_
_entity_poly.entity_id
_entity_poly.type
_entity_poly.pdbx_seq_one_letter_code
_entity_poly.pdbx_strand_id
1 'polypeptide(L)'
;MRSLIDGRPIKIYKEKAGSLSILGAKGRRERQKKKVISEFFWLFLSCYKVEYLVEKVFTIASRDAAEPWQLGSQDAATPVMQGIIDSHHDIFFFPILILVLVSWMLVRASWHFNHGRNPIPQRIVHGTTIEIIRTIFPSIIPMFIAIPSSVYGLNEIQAGEMVEFASGVKGIPSSRTYEYSDYNSSDEQSLTFDSYMIPEDDPEVGQSRLLEVDNRVVVPAKTHLRLIIASADVLHSWAVPSSGVKCDAVPGRSNQTSILVQREGVCYGQCSEIRGTNHAFMPIAVEAVSFEDYASWASNRLS
;
A
#
# COMPACT_ATOMS: atom_id res chain seq x y z
N MET A 1 -42.20 91.71 6.64
CA MET A 1 -42.98 91.36 5.44
C MET A 1 -42.16 90.39 4.59
N ARG A 2 -42.69 89.18 4.37
CA ARG A 2 -42.46 88.20 3.29
C ARG A 2 -41.11 88.11 2.50
N SER A 3 -40.58 86.88 2.53
CA SER A 3 -40.09 85.99 1.44
C SER A 3 -38.79 86.24 0.64
N LEU A 4 -37.87 85.26 0.74
CA LEU A 4 -37.18 84.43 -0.29
C LEU A 4 -36.52 85.13 -1.51
N ILE A 5 -35.28 84.82 -1.92
CA ILE A 5 -34.93 83.67 -2.78
C ILE A 5 -33.40 83.37 -2.78
N ASP A 6 -33.09 82.06 -2.68
CA ASP A 6 -31.96 81.23 -3.14
C ASP A 6 -30.47 81.64 -3.02
N GLY A 7 -29.78 80.86 -2.18
CA GLY A 7 -28.35 80.51 -2.33
C GLY A 7 -28.11 79.08 -1.84
N ARG A 8 -28.01 78.09 -2.75
CA ARG A 8 -27.65 76.70 -2.41
C ARG A 8 -26.14 76.48 -2.50
N PRO A 9 -25.49 75.82 -1.52
CA PRO A 9 -24.14 75.29 -1.69
C PRO A 9 -24.15 73.87 -2.29
N ILE A 10 -23.11 73.59 -3.08
CA ILE A 10 -22.85 72.37 -3.85
C ILE A 10 -22.65 71.16 -2.93
N LYS A 11 -23.37 70.07 -3.23
CA LYS A 11 -23.30 68.77 -2.52
C LYS A 11 -22.06 67.97 -2.96
N ILE A 12 -21.11 67.77 -2.04
CA ILE A 12 -20.04 66.76 -2.17
C ILE A 12 -20.64 65.39 -1.84
N TYR A 13 -21.05 64.64 -2.86
CA TYR A 13 -21.44 63.23 -2.75
C TYR A 13 -20.72 62.43 -3.84
N LYS A 14 -19.47 62.04 -3.61
CA LYS A 14 -18.82 61.05 -4.50
C LYS A 14 -17.85 60.07 -3.84
N GLU A 15 -17.46 60.27 -2.57
CA GLU A 15 -16.42 59.42 -1.95
C GLU A 15 -16.96 58.24 -1.11
N LYS A 16 -18.15 58.34 -0.50
CA LYS A 16 -18.65 57.29 0.40
C LYS A 16 -19.23 56.04 -0.31
N ALA A 17 -19.64 56.15 -1.57
CA ALA A 17 -20.25 55.03 -2.31
C ALA A 17 -19.22 53.99 -2.80
N GLY A 18 -18.00 54.41 -3.12
CA GLY A 18 -16.92 53.50 -3.56
C GLY A 18 -16.36 52.63 -2.45
N SER A 19 -16.28 53.14 -1.22
CA SER A 19 -15.77 52.38 -0.07
C SER A 19 -16.70 51.22 0.33
N LEU A 20 -18.02 51.46 0.34
CA LEU A 20 -19.02 50.43 0.70
C LEU A 20 -19.14 49.29 -0.33
N SER A 21 -18.96 49.57 -1.62
CA SER A 21 -19.02 48.54 -2.67
C SER A 21 -17.78 47.63 -2.66
N ILE A 22 -16.60 48.18 -2.35
CA ILE A 22 -15.34 47.44 -2.22
C ILE A 22 -15.34 46.55 -0.97
N LEU A 23 -15.87 47.05 0.16
CA LEU A 23 -16.06 46.25 1.38
C LEU A 23 -17.05 45.09 1.18
N GLY A 24 -18.15 45.32 0.46
CA GLY A 24 -19.12 44.28 0.09
C GLY A 24 -18.53 43.20 -0.83
N ALA A 25 -17.72 43.59 -1.81
CA ALA A 25 -17.05 42.66 -2.71
C ALA A 25 -15.97 41.82 -2.00
N LYS A 26 -15.24 42.42 -1.04
CA LYS A 26 -14.24 41.73 -0.22
C LYS A 26 -14.88 40.71 0.72
N GLY A 27 -16.01 41.06 1.36
CA GLY A 27 -16.78 40.14 2.21
C GLY A 27 -17.43 38.98 1.45
N ARG A 28 -17.92 39.22 0.23
CA ARG A 28 -18.51 38.18 -0.63
C ARG A 28 -17.43 37.21 -1.15
N ARG A 29 -16.22 37.69 -1.45
CA ARG A 29 -15.06 36.88 -1.87
C ARG A 29 -14.51 36.01 -0.73
N GLU A 30 -14.49 36.51 0.50
CA GLU A 30 -14.10 35.74 1.69
C GLU A 30 -15.15 34.69 2.09
N ARG A 31 -16.45 34.98 1.96
CA ARG A 31 -17.51 33.96 2.13
C ARG A 31 -17.42 32.86 1.07
N GLN A 32 -17.11 33.20 -0.19
CA GLN A 32 -16.92 32.22 -1.26
C GLN A 32 -15.72 31.29 -0.96
N LYS A 33 -14.58 31.85 -0.50
CA LYS A 33 -13.41 31.05 -0.11
C LYS A 33 -13.71 30.10 1.04
N LYS A 34 -14.36 30.59 2.11
CA LYS A 34 -14.75 29.75 3.25
C LYS A 34 -15.72 28.64 2.85
N LYS A 35 -16.63 28.91 1.92
CA LYS A 35 -17.55 27.91 1.38
C LYS A 35 -16.82 26.84 0.57
N VAL A 36 -15.90 27.22 -0.33
CA VAL A 36 -15.11 26.25 -1.10
C VAL A 36 -14.23 25.38 -0.19
N ILE A 37 -13.57 25.96 0.82
CA ILE A 37 -12.75 25.20 1.77
C ILE A 37 -13.59 24.24 2.63
N SER A 38 -14.79 24.68 3.05
CA SER A 38 -15.76 23.85 3.77
C SER A 38 -16.24 22.68 2.92
N GLU A 39 -16.62 22.92 1.66
CA GLU A 39 -17.08 21.85 0.75
C GLU A 39 -15.97 20.84 0.45
N PHE A 40 -14.72 21.29 0.29
CA PHE A 40 -13.56 20.40 0.15
C PHE A 40 -13.32 19.54 1.41
N PHE A 41 -13.51 20.11 2.60
CA PHE A 41 -13.36 19.39 3.87
C PHE A 41 -14.49 18.36 4.10
N TRP A 42 -15.71 18.65 3.66
CA TRP A 42 -16.82 17.69 3.72
C TRP A 42 -16.71 16.59 2.65
N LEU A 43 -16.19 16.89 1.46
CA LEU A 43 -15.83 15.88 0.47
C LEU A 43 -14.70 14.97 0.97
N PHE A 44 -13.71 15.53 1.67
CA PHE A 44 -12.61 14.80 2.31
C PHE A 44 -13.14 13.76 3.32
N LEU A 45 -14.07 14.15 4.19
CA LEU A 45 -14.67 13.23 5.17
C LEU A 45 -15.65 12.22 4.53
N SER A 46 -16.36 12.63 3.48
CA SER A 46 -17.37 11.79 2.82
C SER A 46 -16.76 10.71 1.94
N CYS A 47 -15.65 10.97 1.25
CA CYS A 47 -14.98 9.94 0.45
C CYS A 47 -14.31 8.87 1.33
N TYR A 48 -13.63 9.28 2.41
CA TYR A 48 -12.96 8.35 3.34
C TYR A 48 -13.94 7.33 3.95
N LYS A 49 -15.18 7.75 4.20
CA LYS A 49 -16.22 6.90 4.79
C LYS A 49 -16.89 5.96 3.79
N VAL A 50 -16.85 6.28 2.49
CA VAL A 50 -17.48 5.48 1.43
C VAL A 50 -16.55 4.34 0.98
N GLU A 51 -15.24 4.57 0.85
CA GLU A 51 -14.27 3.49 0.56
C GLU A 51 -14.28 2.40 1.64
N TYR A 52 -14.26 2.78 2.92
CA TYR A 52 -14.29 1.83 4.04
C TYR A 52 -15.56 0.96 4.08
N LEU A 53 -16.68 1.45 3.56
CA LEU A 53 -17.96 0.73 3.59
C LEU A 53 -18.12 -0.27 2.43
N VAL A 54 -17.50 0.00 1.29
CA VAL A 54 -17.61 -0.85 0.09
C VAL A 54 -16.81 -2.14 0.23
N GLU A 55 -15.64 -2.11 0.90
CA GLU A 55 -14.81 -3.30 1.10
C GLU A 55 -15.45 -4.35 2.03
N LYS A 56 -16.24 -3.94 3.03
CA LYS A 56 -16.81 -4.88 4.02
C LYS A 56 -18.02 -5.70 3.55
N VAL A 57 -18.66 -5.33 2.43
CA VAL A 57 -19.97 -5.91 2.06
C VAL A 57 -19.85 -7.08 1.07
N PHE A 58 -18.71 -7.26 0.39
CA PHE A 58 -18.60 -8.18 -0.76
C PHE A 58 -17.51 -9.28 -0.68
N THR A 59 -17.00 -9.62 0.52
CA THR A 59 -16.00 -10.69 0.65
C THR A 59 -16.70 -12.06 0.74
N ILE A 60 -16.91 -12.70 -0.41
CA ILE A 60 -17.56 -14.03 -0.53
C ILE A 60 -16.56 -15.17 -0.32
N ALA A 61 -15.26 -14.94 -0.56
CA ALA A 61 -14.16 -15.86 -0.31
C ALA A 61 -12.85 -15.05 -0.16
N SER A 62 -11.89 -15.59 0.59
CA SER A 62 -10.59 -14.95 0.76
C SER A 62 -9.68 -15.14 -0.46
N ARG A 63 -9.07 -14.06 -0.93
CA ARG A 63 -8.17 -14.00 -2.10
C ARG A 63 -6.72 -14.14 -1.68
N ASP A 64 -6.35 -15.36 -1.30
CA ASP A 64 -4.97 -15.70 -0.90
C ASP A 64 -4.04 -16.01 -2.10
N ALA A 65 -4.63 -16.04 -3.30
CA ALA A 65 -3.95 -16.11 -4.58
C ALA A 65 -4.32 -14.88 -5.44
N ALA A 66 -3.54 -14.65 -6.50
CA ALA A 66 -3.83 -13.58 -7.45
C ALA A 66 -5.06 -13.94 -8.30
N GLU A 67 -6.03 -13.02 -8.37
CA GLU A 67 -7.26 -13.21 -9.15
C GLU A 67 -7.19 -12.54 -10.53
N PRO A 68 -7.77 -13.13 -11.58
CA PRO A 68 -7.85 -12.49 -12.89
C PRO A 68 -8.53 -11.12 -12.81
N TRP A 69 -7.90 -10.10 -13.40
CA TRP A 69 -8.39 -8.71 -13.42
C TRP A 69 -8.47 -8.03 -12.04
N GLN A 70 -7.78 -8.57 -11.02
CA GLN A 70 -7.70 -7.94 -9.71
C GLN A 70 -7.05 -6.56 -9.79
N LEU A 71 -7.66 -5.59 -9.11
CA LEU A 71 -7.09 -4.27 -8.84
C LEU A 71 -6.81 -4.18 -7.34
N GLY A 72 -5.60 -3.80 -6.96
CA GLY A 72 -5.17 -3.71 -5.56
C GLY A 72 -4.43 -4.95 -5.06
N SER A 73 -4.27 -5.04 -3.75
CA SER A 73 -3.55 -6.12 -3.06
C SER A 73 -4.38 -7.41 -2.96
N GLN A 74 -3.69 -8.53 -2.71
CA GLN A 74 -4.32 -9.75 -2.18
C GLN A 74 -4.86 -9.51 -0.77
N ASP A 75 -5.74 -10.40 -0.31
CA ASP A 75 -6.34 -10.28 1.02
C ASP A 75 -5.28 -10.48 2.12
N ALA A 76 -5.37 -9.69 3.18
CA ALA A 76 -4.47 -9.83 4.32
C ALA A 76 -4.74 -11.16 5.05
N ALA A 77 -3.68 -11.95 5.23
CA ALA A 77 -3.67 -13.13 6.09
C ALA A 77 -3.02 -12.84 7.45
N THR A 78 -2.26 -11.74 7.56
CA THR A 78 -1.52 -11.34 8.76
C THR A 78 -1.85 -9.89 9.18
N PRO A 79 -1.63 -9.51 10.45
CA PRO A 79 -1.75 -8.11 10.88
C PRO A 79 -0.79 -7.18 10.14
N VAL A 80 0.40 -7.68 9.80
CA VAL A 80 1.41 -6.93 9.03
C VAL A 80 0.87 -6.54 7.66
N MET A 81 0.28 -7.49 6.92
CA MET A 81 -0.30 -7.18 5.61
C MET A 81 -1.49 -6.23 5.73
N GLN A 82 -2.31 -6.35 6.77
CA GLN A 82 -3.39 -5.38 7.02
C GLN A 82 -2.83 -3.98 7.23
N GLY A 83 -1.78 -3.81 8.04
CA GLY A 83 -1.12 -2.52 8.22
C GLY A 83 -0.49 -1.97 6.93
N ILE A 84 0.03 -2.83 6.06
CA ILE A 84 0.54 -2.44 4.74
C ILE A 84 -0.60 -1.93 3.85
N ILE A 85 -1.74 -2.61 3.81
CA ILE A 85 -2.91 -2.17 3.03
C ILE A 85 -3.45 -0.84 3.56
N ASP A 86 -3.61 -0.71 4.88
CA ASP A 86 -4.09 0.52 5.52
C ASP A 86 -3.13 1.69 5.22
N SER A 87 -1.82 1.47 5.38
CA SER A 87 -0.80 2.46 5.05
C SER A 87 -0.80 2.79 3.55
N HIS A 88 -1.02 1.82 2.67
CA HIS A 88 -1.10 2.05 1.24
C HIS A 88 -2.27 2.99 0.92
N HIS A 89 -3.47 2.75 1.47
CA HIS A 89 -4.63 3.61 1.25
C HIS A 89 -4.41 5.04 1.78
N ASP A 90 -3.86 5.18 2.99
CA ASP A 90 -3.55 6.50 3.56
C ASP A 90 -2.53 7.27 2.72
N ILE A 91 -1.50 6.59 2.19
CA ILE A 91 -0.50 7.21 1.32
C ILE A 91 -1.11 7.59 -0.02
N PHE A 92 -1.87 6.69 -0.66
CA PHE A 92 -2.38 6.84 -2.02
C PHE A 92 -3.43 7.96 -2.15
N PHE A 93 -4.09 8.30 -1.04
CA PHE A 93 -4.97 9.47 -0.95
C PHE A 93 -4.30 10.78 -1.42
N PHE A 94 -3.05 11.04 -1.01
CA PHE A 94 -2.36 12.30 -1.33
C PHE A 94 -1.97 12.43 -2.82
N PRO A 95 -1.35 11.43 -3.48
CA PRO A 95 -1.11 11.43 -4.91
C PRO A 95 -2.38 11.61 -5.75
N ILE A 96 -3.50 10.97 -5.39
CA ILE A 96 -4.78 11.17 -6.10
C ILE A 96 -5.21 12.65 -6.03
N LEU A 97 -5.17 13.25 -4.83
CA LEU A 97 -5.53 14.65 -4.63
C LEU A 97 -4.63 15.59 -5.47
N ILE A 98 -3.33 15.34 -5.48
CA ILE A 98 -2.36 16.11 -6.28
C ILE A 98 -2.63 15.91 -7.78
N LEU A 99 -2.88 14.68 -8.22
CA LEU A 99 -3.15 14.35 -9.62
C LEU A 99 -4.39 15.07 -10.11
N VAL A 100 -5.48 15.06 -9.34
CA VAL A 100 -6.73 15.77 -9.68
C VAL A 100 -6.48 17.28 -9.75
N LEU A 101 -5.76 17.86 -8.78
CA LEU A 101 -5.44 19.29 -8.76
C LEU A 101 -4.61 19.70 -9.98
N VAL A 102 -3.53 18.97 -10.27
CA VAL A 102 -2.63 19.26 -11.41
C VAL A 102 -3.36 19.07 -12.72
N SER A 103 -4.11 17.98 -12.88
CA SER A 103 -4.90 17.72 -14.08
C SER A 103 -5.94 18.82 -14.31
N TRP A 104 -6.64 19.26 -13.26
CA TRP A 104 -7.57 20.38 -13.34
C TRP A 104 -6.87 21.68 -13.74
N MET A 105 -5.71 22.00 -13.17
CA MET A 105 -4.92 23.18 -13.54
C MET A 105 -4.48 23.14 -15.01
N LEU A 106 -4.02 21.98 -15.48
CA LEU A 106 -3.62 21.78 -16.88
C LEU A 106 -4.79 21.95 -17.83
N VAL A 107 -5.92 21.28 -17.57
CA VAL A 107 -7.14 21.40 -18.39
C VAL A 107 -7.63 22.86 -18.43
N ARG A 108 -7.60 23.55 -17.28
CA ARG A 108 -7.97 24.97 -17.19
C ARG A 108 -7.00 25.86 -17.97
N ALA A 109 -5.70 25.63 -17.86
CA ALA A 109 -4.71 26.38 -18.59
C ALA A 109 -4.86 26.18 -20.11
N SER A 110 -5.00 24.93 -20.56
CA SER A 110 -5.24 24.60 -21.97
C SER A 110 -6.55 25.20 -22.49
N TRP A 111 -7.61 25.23 -21.70
CA TRP A 111 -8.88 25.84 -22.10
C TRP A 111 -8.76 27.36 -22.27
N HIS A 112 -8.21 28.06 -21.28
CA HIS A 112 -8.19 29.53 -21.23
C HIS A 112 -7.07 30.15 -22.07
N PHE A 113 -5.92 29.49 -22.16
CA PHE A 113 -4.74 30.00 -22.84
C PHE A 113 -4.47 29.32 -24.19
N ASN A 114 -5.49 28.69 -24.81
CA ASN A 114 -5.36 28.27 -26.20
C ASN A 114 -5.24 29.48 -27.14
N HIS A 115 -4.64 29.27 -28.31
CA HIS A 115 -4.42 30.34 -29.29
C HIS A 115 -5.73 31.03 -29.72
N GLY A 116 -6.84 30.28 -29.79
CA GLY A 116 -8.14 30.82 -30.16
C GLY A 116 -8.73 31.82 -29.16
N ARG A 117 -8.47 31.67 -27.85
CA ARG A 117 -8.98 32.58 -26.81
C ARG A 117 -7.95 33.60 -26.33
N ASN A 118 -6.66 33.24 -26.34
CA ASN A 118 -5.58 34.12 -25.91
C ASN A 118 -4.44 34.15 -26.95
N PRO A 119 -4.61 34.90 -28.07
CA PRO A 119 -3.64 34.93 -29.16
C PRO A 119 -2.34 35.68 -28.82
N ILE A 120 -2.37 36.59 -27.84
CA ILE A 120 -1.20 37.39 -27.43
C ILE A 120 -0.68 36.87 -26.08
N PRO A 121 0.55 36.32 -26.00
CA PRO A 121 1.08 35.78 -24.76
C PRO A 121 1.48 36.90 -23.79
N GLN A 122 1.16 36.72 -22.51
CA GLN A 122 1.65 37.60 -21.44
C GLN A 122 3.12 37.29 -21.13
N ARG A 123 3.94 38.34 -21.01
CA ARG A 123 5.39 38.22 -20.72
C ARG A 123 5.69 38.32 -19.22
N ILE A 124 5.19 37.36 -18.43
CA ILE A 124 5.50 37.25 -17.01
C ILE A 124 6.58 36.17 -16.86
N VAL A 125 7.76 36.56 -16.37
CA VAL A 125 8.93 35.65 -16.30
C VAL A 125 9.18 35.17 -14.87
N HIS A 126 8.91 36.01 -13.86
CA HIS A 126 9.25 35.70 -12.47
C HIS A 126 8.06 35.92 -11.53
N GLY A 127 7.98 35.10 -10.49
CA GLY A 127 6.96 35.19 -9.46
C GLY A 127 7.43 34.58 -8.14
N THR A 128 8.28 35.29 -7.40
CA THR A 128 8.88 34.78 -6.15
C THR A 128 7.85 34.24 -5.16
N THR A 129 6.67 34.89 -5.05
CA THR A 129 5.60 34.42 -4.17
C THR A 129 5.05 33.03 -4.54
N ILE A 130 4.83 32.75 -5.84
CA ILE A 130 4.33 31.44 -6.27
C ILE A 130 5.42 30.37 -6.16
N GLU A 131 6.68 30.76 -6.34
CA GLU A 131 7.84 29.88 -6.15
C GLU A 131 7.98 29.43 -4.70
N ILE A 132 7.79 30.34 -3.74
CA ILE A 132 7.79 29.99 -2.31
C ILE A 132 6.62 29.05 -1.98
N ILE A 133 5.40 29.36 -2.45
CA ILE A 133 4.21 28.55 -2.18
C ILE A 133 4.37 27.11 -2.72
N ARG A 134 4.79 26.95 -3.98
CA ARG A 134 4.98 25.63 -4.61
C ARG A 134 6.15 24.84 -4.05
N THR A 135 7.02 25.45 -3.25
CA THR A 135 8.14 24.75 -2.59
C THR A 135 7.72 24.31 -1.18
N ILE A 136 7.08 25.20 -0.42
CA ILE A 136 6.65 24.91 0.95
C ILE A 136 5.51 23.89 0.96
N PHE A 137 4.50 24.06 0.11
CA PHE A 137 3.29 23.22 0.16
C PHE A 137 3.59 21.74 -0.14
N PRO A 138 4.35 21.37 -1.19
CA PRO A 138 4.74 19.97 -1.41
C PRO A 138 5.69 19.42 -0.35
N SER A 139 6.46 20.25 0.33
CA SER A 139 7.37 19.79 1.41
C SER A 139 6.61 19.38 2.67
N ILE A 140 5.45 19.98 2.93
CA ILE A 140 4.61 19.66 4.09
C ILE A 140 3.89 18.31 3.90
N ILE A 141 3.57 17.92 2.68
CA ILE A 141 2.80 16.68 2.40
C ILE A 141 3.54 15.41 2.87
N PRO A 142 4.82 15.17 2.52
CA PRO A 142 5.58 14.02 3.03
C PRO A 142 5.68 13.96 4.56
N MET A 143 5.69 15.12 5.23
CA MET A 143 5.73 15.17 6.70
C MET A 143 4.47 14.52 7.31
N PHE A 144 3.29 14.75 6.72
CA PHE A 144 2.06 14.09 7.16
C PHE A 144 2.00 12.61 6.80
N ILE A 145 2.61 12.23 5.68
CA ILE A 145 2.71 10.83 5.23
C ILE A 145 3.61 9.98 6.15
N ALA A 146 4.71 10.55 6.64
CA ALA A 146 5.69 9.82 7.43
C ALA A 146 5.17 9.35 8.82
N ILE A 147 4.25 10.12 9.42
CA ILE A 147 3.72 9.86 10.77
C ILE A 147 3.04 8.48 10.87
N PRO A 148 1.98 8.16 10.09
CA PRO A 148 1.31 6.85 10.17
C PRO A 148 2.26 5.70 9.81
N SER A 149 3.11 5.87 8.79
CA SER A 149 4.08 4.85 8.36
C SER A 149 5.01 4.39 9.49
N SER A 150 5.47 5.32 10.33
CA SER A 150 6.32 4.97 11.48
C SER A 150 5.64 4.12 12.55
N VAL A 151 4.31 4.19 12.68
CA VAL A 151 3.54 3.43 13.68
C VAL A 151 3.40 1.98 13.27
N TYR A 152 3.15 1.72 11.98
CA TYR A 152 3.02 0.37 11.45
C TYR A 152 4.37 -0.38 11.34
N GLY A 153 5.48 0.34 11.16
CA GLY A 153 6.81 -0.25 10.97
C GLY A 153 7.56 -0.69 12.24
N LEU A 154 7.06 -0.38 13.45
CA LEU A 154 7.76 -0.64 14.72
C LEU A 154 7.28 -1.89 15.46
N ASN A 155 6.20 -2.54 14.99
CA ASN A 155 5.64 -3.69 15.68
C ASN A 155 6.13 -5.01 15.09
N GLU A 156 6.53 -5.89 16.00
CA GLU A 156 6.81 -7.33 15.85
C GLU A 156 8.26 -7.76 15.57
N ILE A 157 9.03 -7.89 16.66
CA ILE A 157 9.83 -9.09 16.90
C ILE A 157 9.26 -9.74 18.17
N GLN A 158 8.29 -10.65 18.03
CA GLN A 158 7.88 -11.52 19.12
C GLN A 158 8.37 -12.96 18.87
N ALA A 159 8.81 -13.59 19.94
CA ALA A 159 9.34 -14.95 19.96
C ALA A 159 8.26 -15.95 19.54
N GLY A 160 8.62 -16.83 18.61
CA GLY A 160 7.75 -17.86 18.05
C GLY A 160 8.59 -19.02 17.50
N GLU A 161 7.91 -20.11 17.16
CA GLU A 161 8.49 -21.36 16.64
C GLU A 161 9.31 -21.08 15.37
N MET A 162 10.48 -21.72 15.25
CA MET A 162 11.47 -21.43 14.21
C MET A 162 11.29 -22.32 12.99
N VAL A 163 11.04 -21.69 11.84
CA VAL A 163 11.17 -22.32 10.52
C VAL A 163 12.41 -21.74 9.85
N GLU A 164 13.41 -22.58 9.61
CA GLU A 164 14.61 -22.21 8.84
C GLU A 164 14.39 -22.53 7.36
N PHE A 165 14.73 -21.57 6.51
CA PHE A 165 14.61 -21.61 5.07
C PHE A 165 16.02 -21.59 4.48
N ALA A 166 16.45 -22.70 3.89
CA ALA A 166 17.64 -22.76 3.08
C ALA A 166 17.22 -22.87 1.61
N SER A 167 17.44 -21.81 0.81
CA SER A 167 17.35 -21.94 -0.64
C SER A 167 18.74 -22.19 -1.22
N GLY A 168 18.95 -23.34 -1.87
CA GLY A 168 20.20 -23.65 -2.55
C GLY A 168 19.96 -24.61 -3.71
N VAL A 169 20.45 -24.27 -4.90
CA VAL A 169 20.46 -25.20 -6.04
C VAL A 169 21.87 -25.77 -6.21
N LYS A 170 21.94 -27.10 -6.24
CA LYS A 170 22.95 -27.83 -7.01
C LYS A 170 22.22 -28.71 -8.04
N GLY A 171 21.98 -28.17 -9.23
CA GLY A 171 21.66 -28.93 -10.45
C GLY A 171 20.21 -29.44 -10.66
N ILE A 172 19.23 -29.09 -9.82
CA ILE A 172 17.83 -29.53 -9.92
C ILE A 172 16.93 -28.28 -10.07
N PRO A 173 15.78 -28.31 -10.79
CA PRO A 173 14.87 -27.17 -10.89
C PRO A 173 14.62 -26.54 -9.52
N SER A 174 15.01 -25.26 -9.42
CA SER A 174 14.91 -24.30 -8.31
C SER A 174 13.99 -24.69 -7.13
N SER A 175 14.46 -25.60 -6.29
CA SER A 175 13.76 -26.02 -5.07
C SER A 175 14.04 -25.10 -3.89
N ARG A 176 13.18 -25.22 -2.89
CA ARG A 176 13.36 -24.59 -1.58
C ARG A 176 13.37 -25.67 -0.51
N THR A 177 14.32 -25.61 0.40
CA THR A 177 14.39 -26.52 1.53
C THR A 177 13.85 -25.82 2.77
N TYR A 178 12.99 -26.52 3.50
CA TYR A 178 12.39 -26.06 4.73
C TYR A 178 12.77 -26.99 5.87
N GLU A 179 13.21 -26.42 6.98
CA GLU A 179 13.58 -27.12 8.20
C GLU A 179 12.81 -26.57 9.39
N TYR A 180 12.20 -27.45 10.17
CA TYR A 180 11.50 -27.11 11.41
C TYR A 180 12.39 -27.50 12.60
N SER A 181 13.27 -26.57 12.98
CA SER A 181 14.37 -26.83 13.93
C SER A 181 13.89 -27.21 15.34
N ASP A 182 12.69 -26.79 15.73
CA ASP A 182 12.16 -27.02 17.08
C ASP A 182 11.81 -28.50 17.36
N TYR A 183 11.70 -29.33 16.32
CA TYR A 183 11.45 -30.76 16.44
C TYR A 183 12.72 -31.62 16.38
N ASN A 184 13.89 -31.01 16.22
CA ASN A 184 15.16 -31.73 16.12
C ASN A 184 15.57 -32.29 17.49
N SER A 185 15.34 -33.57 17.73
CA SER A 185 15.72 -34.24 18.99
C SER A 185 17.19 -34.74 18.97
N SER A 186 17.74 -35.01 17.79
CA SER A 186 19.13 -35.40 17.53
C SER A 186 19.56 -34.95 16.13
N ASP A 187 20.87 -34.96 15.84
CA ASP A 187 21.43 -34.58 14.52
C ASP A 187 20.88 -35.43 13.34
N GLU A 188 20.23 -36.57 13.62
CA GLU A 188 19.70 -37.50 12.63
C GLU A 188 18.17 -37.42 12.45
N GLN A 189 17.45 -36.81 13.41
CA GLN A 189 15.99 -36.68 13.36
C GLN A 189 15.63 -35.20 13.26
N SER A 190 15.67 -34.68 12.03
CA SER A 190 15.19 -33.34 11.71
C SER A 190 14.02 -33.36 10.75
N LEU A 191 13.03 -32.50 11.02
CA LEU A 191 11.89 -32.31 10.13
C LEU A 191 12.31 -31.37 8.99
N THR A 192 12.93 -31.98 7.97
CA THR A 192 13.47 -31.27 6.81
C THR A 192 12.92 -31.85 5.53
N PHE A 193 12.46 -31.00 4.62
CA PHE A 193 11.99 -31.41 3.30
C PHE A 193 12.27 -30.36 2.23
N ASP A 194 12.35 -30.84 0.99
CA ASP A 194 12.42 -29.99 -0.19
C ASP A 194 11.02 -29.77 -0.76
N SER A 195 10.83 -28.60 -1.35
CA SER A 195 9.63 -28.19 -2.05
C SER A 195 9.98 -27.82 -3.48
N TYR A 196 9.31 -28.50 -4.41
CA TYR A 196 9.45 -28.38 -5.85
C TYR A 196 8.15 -27.88 -6.45
N MET A 197 8.27 -27.07 -7.51
CA MET A 197 7.12 -26.70 -8.33
C MET A 197 6.54 -27.93 -9.02
N ILE A 198 5.21 -28.08 -8.98
CA ILE A 198 4.52 -29.10 -9.78
C ILE A 198 4.64 -28.73 -11.27
N PRO A 199 5.09 -29.66 -12.15
CA PRO A 199 5.19 -29.42 -13.59
C PRO A 199 3.85 -29.02 -14.23
N GLU A 200 3.89 -28.22 -15.30
CA GLU A 200 2.66 -27.73 -15.96
C GLU A 200 1.77 -28.83 -16.56
N ASP A 201 2.34 -30.00 -16.85
CA ASP A 201 1.63 -31.14 -17.43
C ASP A 201 0.88 -32.00 -16.40
N ASP A 202 1.09 -31.75 -15.09
CA ASP A 202 0.55 -32.58 -13.99
C ASP A 202 -0.18 -31.82 -12.85
N PRO A 203 -0.80 -30.63 -13.04
CA PRO A 203 -1.61 -30.04 -11.98
C PRO A 203 -2.95 -30.77 -11.86
N GLU A 204 -3.35 -31.10 -10.63
CA GLU A 204 -4.71 -31.59 -10.37
C GLU A 204 -5.76 -30.50 -10.62
N VAL A 205 -6.99 -30.91 -10.89
CA VAL A 205 -8.10 -29.97 -11.14
C VAL A 205 -8.31 -29.08 -9.91
N GLY A 206 -8.10 -27.77 -10.09
CA GLY A 206 -8.24 -26.75 -9.03
C GLY A 206 -6.91 -26.20 -8.50
N GLN A 207 -5.77 -26.79 -8.88
CA GLN A 207 -4.45 -26.27 -8.49
C GLN A 207 -4.01 -25.08 -9.35
N SER A 208 -3.20 -24.20 -8.75
CA SER A 208 -2.70 -23.00 -9.42
C SER A 208 -1.43 -23.29 -10.22
N ARG A 209 -1.47 -23.04 -11.53
CA ARG A 209 -0.31 -23.16 -12.43
C ARG A 209 0.84 -22.25 -11.94
N LEU A 210 2.06 -22.79 -11.86
CA LEU A 210 3.28 -22.10 -11.41
C LEU A 210 3.31 -21.61 -9.95
N LEU A 211 2.28 -21.92 -9.15
CA LEU A 211 2.24 -21.55 -7.73
C LEU A 211 2.19 -22.79 -6.83
N GLU A 212 1.66 -23.89 -7.33
CA GLU A 212 1.57 -25.13 -6.57
C GLU A 212 2.92 -25.83 -6.41
N VAL A 213 3.07 -26.51 -5.27
CA VAL A 213 4.26 -27.28 -4.90
C VAL A 213 3.88 -28.67 -4.41
N ASP A 214 4.81 -29.60 -4.48
CA ASP A 214 4.65 -30.97 -3.98
C ASP A 214 4.56 -31.04 -2.44
N ASN A 215 5.39 -30.26 -1.74
CA ASN A 215 5.40 -30.15 -0.29
C ASN A 215 5.20 -28.69 0.10
N ARG A 216 4.03 -28.37 0.65
CA ARG A 216 3.71 -27.05 1.21
C ARG A 216 4.33 -26.88 2.59
N VAL A 217 4.62 -25.64 2.95
CA VAL A 217 5.00 -25.27 4.32
C VAL A 217 3.74 -25.25 5.17
N VAL A 218 3.61 -26.17 6.12
CA VAL A 218 2.44 -26.24 7.01
C VAL A 218 2.75 -25.46 8.28
N VAL A 219 1.84 -24.57 8.69
CA VAL A 219 1.99 -23.73 9.88
C VAL A 219 0.70 -23.68 10.70
N PRO A 220 0.78 -23.56 12.04
CA PRO A 220 -0.41 -23.37 12.87
C PRO A 220 -0.95 -21.94 12.74
N ALA A 221 -2.25 -21.82 12.46
CA ALA A 221 -2.93 -20.52 12.49
C ALA A 221 -3.00 -19.95 13.92
N LYS A 222 -3.01 -18.62 14.03
CA LYS A 222 -3.08 -17.82 15.27
C LYS A 222 -1.90 -18.03 16.23
N THR A 223 -0.77 -18.48 15.71
CA THR A 223 0.49 -18.63 16.44
C THR A 223 1.56 -17.74 15.84
N HIS A 224 2.42 -17.16 16.69
CA HIS A 224 3.58 -16.41 16.23
C HIS A 224 4.65 -17.39 15.74
N LEU A 225 5.13 -17.16 14.52
CA LEU A 225 6.16 -17.96 13.87
C LEU A 225 7.35 -17.07 13.57
N ARG A 226 8.54 -17.62 13.76
CA ARG A 226 9.81 -17.01 13.40
C ARG A 226 10.36 -17.70 12.16
N LEU A 227 10.61 -16.92 11.13
CA LEU A 227 11.19 -17.39 9.88
C LEU A 227 12.66 -16.96 9.82
N ILE A 228 13.57 -17.89 9.58
CA ILE A 228 14.98 -17.61 9.32
C ILE A 228 15.29 -17.90 7.86
N ILE A 229 15.59 -16.87 7.09
CA ILE A 229 15.73 -16.95 5.64
C ILE A 229 17.20 -16.79 5.26
N ALA A 230 17.75 -17.82 4.63
CA ALA A 230 19.13 -17.89 4.18
C ALA A 230 19.25 -18.54 2.79
N SER A 231 20.38 -18.29 2.13
CA SER A 231 20.70 -18.91 0.85
C SER A 231 22.05 -19.63 0.92
N ALA A 232 22.15 -20.73 0.18
CA ALA A 232 23.39 -21.51 0.05
C ALA A 232 24.14 -21.25 -1.26
N ASP A 233 23.50 -20.61 -2.26
CA ASP A 233 24.07 -20.41 -3.60
C ASP A 233 24.17 -18.92 -3.99
N VAL A 234 23.06 -18.32 -4.42
CA VAL A 234 22.94 -16.94 -4.93
C VAL A 234 21.81 -16.21 -4.22
N LEU A 235 21.57 -14.94 -4.56
CA LEU A 235 20.48 -14.18 -3.95
C LEU A 235 19.10 -14.74 -4.33
N HIS A 236 18.22 -14.90 -3.33
CA HIS A 236 16.78 -15.15 -3.53
C HIS A 236 15.95 -14.21 -2.67
N SER A 237 14.64 -14.32 -2.79
CA SER A 237 13.71 -13.70 -1.87
C SER A 237 12.59 -14.67 -1.53
N TRP A 238 12.25 -14.73 -0.24
CA TRP A 238 11.04 -15.38 0.23
C TRP A 238 9.97 -14.30 0.32
N ALA A 239 8.97 -14.37 -0.55
CA ALA A 239 7.94 -13.36 -0.66
C ALA A 239 6.57 -14.01 -0.80
N VAL A 240 5.70 -13.79 0.19
CA VAL A 240 4.31 -14.24 0.22
C VAL A 240 3.44 -13.00 0.39
N PRO A 241 2.77 -12.50 -0.67
CA PRO A 241 2.09 -11.20 -0.63
C PRO A 241 0.96 -11.13 0.39
N SER A 242 0.12 -12.16 0.51
CA SER A 242 -0.98 -12.20 1.50
C SER A 242 -0.49 -12.17 2.95
N SER A 243 0.74 -12.61 3.22
CA SER A 243 1.35 -12.52 4.56
C SER A 243 2.07 -11.19 4.80
N GLY A 244 2.24 -10.36 3.77
CA GLY A 244 2.93 -9.08 3.86
C GLY A 244 4.44 -9.21 4.09
N VAL A 245 5.00 -10.41 3.92
CA VAL A 245 6.42 -10.67 4.13
C VAL A 245 7.15 -10.84 2.81
N LYS A 246 8.20 -10.04 2.66
CA LYS A 246 9.25 -10.19 1.65
C LYS A 246 10.60 -10.04 2.36
N CYS A 247 11.43 -11.07 2.27
CA CYS A 247 12.75 -11.04 2.89
C CYS A 247 13.75 -11.79 2.02
N ASP A 248 14.90 -11.16 1.81
CA ASP A 248 15.93 -11.69 0.91
C ASP A 248 16.74 -12.79 1.59
N ALA A 249 17.00 -13.85 0.85
CA ALA A 249 17.89 -14.92 1.23
C ALA A 249 19.27 -14.62 0.64
N VAL A 250 20.21 -14.22 1.50
CA VAL A 250 21.54 -13.76 1.07
C VAL A 250 22.59 -14.79 1.47
N PRO A 251 23.42 -15.29 0.53
CA PRO A 251 24.50 -16.21 0.87
C PRO A 251 25.42 -15.65 1.96
N GLY A 252 25.65 -16.45 3.00
CA GLY A 252 26.49 -16.06 4.15
C GLY A 252 25.79 -15.15 5.18
N ARG A 253 24.48 -14.90 5.07
CA ARG A 253 23.68 -14.19 6.08
C ARG A 253 22.35 -14.89 6.32
N SER A 254 21.95 -14.97 7.58
CA SER A 254 20.59 -15.35 7.97
C SER A 254 19.79 -14.11 8.31
N ASN A 255 18.72 -13.86 7.56
CA ASN A 255 17.75 -12.82 7.88
C ASN A 255 16.60 -13.44 8.68
N GLN A 256 16.03 -12.67 9.60
CA GLN A 256 14.92 -13.14 10.44
C GLN A 256 13.70 -12.25 10.22
N THR A 257 12.53 -12.87 10.15
CA THR A 257 11.23 -12.18 10.19
C THR A 257 10.23 -13.01 10.99
N SER A 258 9.09 -12.43 11.36
CA SER A 258 8.02 -13.13 12.05
C SER A 258 6.71 -13.00 11.31
N ILE A 259 5.89 -14.04 11.36
CA ILE A 259 4.53 -14.03 10.81
C ILE A 259 3.54 -14.51 11.87
N LEU A 260 2.34 -13.94 11.83
CA LEU A 260 1.17 -14.38 12.59
C LEU A 260 0.01 -14.52 11.62
N VAL A 261 -0.26 -15.75 11.17
CA VAL A 261 -1.35 -16.01 10.23
C VAL A 261 -2.66 -16.08 11.01
N GLN A 262 -3.64 -15.21 10.72
CA GLN A 262 -4.85 -15.07 11.55
C GLN A 262 -5.95 -16.09 11.22
N ARG A 263 -5.90 -16.68 10.03
CA ARG A 263 -6.94 -17.58 9.49
C ARG A 263 -6.32 -18.77 8.77
N GLU A 264 -7.07 -19.86 8.74
CA GLU A 264 -6.70 -21.08 8.01
C GLU A 264 -6.86 -20.86 6.50
N GLY A 265 -6.04 -21.55 5.71
CA GLY A 265 -6.02 -21.43 4.25
C GLY A 265 -4.62 -21.54 3.66
N VAL A 266 -4.53 -21.40 2.34
CA VAL A 266 -3.28 -21.54 1.58
C VAL A 266 -2.89 -20.20 1.00
N CYS A 267 -1.71 -19.70 1.37
CA CYS A 267 -1.12 -18.47 0.88
C CYS A 267 -0.02 -18.80 -0.13
N TYR A 268 -0.07 -18.18 -1.30
CA TYR A 268 0.93 -18.40 -2.35
C TYR A 268 1.93 -17.25 -2.45
N GLY A 269 3.15 -17.58 -2.85
CA GLY A 269 4.25 -16.65 -3.03
C GLY A 269 5.19 -17.09 -4.14
N GLN A 270 6.12 -16.22 -4.50
CA GLN A 270 7.15 -16.48 -5.51
C GLN A 270 8.48 -15.83 -5.14
N CYS A 271 9.55 -16.25 -5.80
CA CYS A 271 10.82 -15.57 -5.65
C CYS A 271 10.73 -14.15 -6.21
N SER A 272 11.19 -13.17 -5.45
CA SER A 272 11.18 -11.75 -5.80
C SER A 272 12.57 -11.13 -5.95
N GLU A 273 13.59 -11.97 -6.16
CA GLU A 273 14.99 -11.57 -6.43
C GLU A 273 15.58 -12.43 -7.55
N ILE A 274 16.18 -11.77 -8.56
CA ILE A 274 16.59 -12.44 -9.79
C ILE A 274 17.76 -13.42 -9.56
N ARG A 275 17.56 -14.69 -9.92
CA ARG A 275 18.53 -15.78 -9.63
C ARG A 275 19.02 -16.58 -10.84
N GLY A 276 18.65 -16.18 -12.07
CA GLY A 276 18.96 -16.89 -13.31
C GLY A 276 17.74 -17.48 -14.02
N THR A 277 17.95 -18.47 -14.90
CA THR A 277 16.97 -18.95 -15.88
C THR A 277 15.66 -19.43 -15.26
N ASN A 278 15.72 -20.10 -14.11
CA ASN A 278 14.54 -20.68 -13.46
C ASN A 278 13.95 -19.79 -12.35
N HIS A 279 14.25 -18.48 -12.36
CA HIS A 279 13.80 -17.55 -11.33
C HIS A 279 12.28 -17.57 -11.09
N ALA A 280 11.48 -17.66 -12.16
CA ALA A 280 10.02 -17.71 -12.06
C ALA A 280 9.46 -19.09 -11.63
N PHE A 281 10.29 -20.13 -11.61
CA PHE A 281 9.88 -21.52 -11.42
C PHE A 281 10.17 -22.05 -10.02
N MET A 282 9.99 -21.19 -9.01
CA MET A 282 10.22 -21.55 -7.61
C MET A 282 9.23 -20.87 -6.65
N PRO A 283 7.98 -21.35 -6.64
CA PRO A 283 6.94 -20.75 -5.86
C PRO A 283 7.12 -21.09 -4.39
N ILE A 284 6.24 -20.53 -3.58
CA ILE A 284 6.12 -20.77 -2.14
C ILE A 284 4.63 -21.02 -1.92
N ALA A 285 4.28 -22.10 -1.23
CA ALA A 285 2.94 -22.30 -0.74
C ALA A 285 3.00 -22.54 0.76
N VAL A 286 2.27 -21.72 1.51
CA VAL A 286 2.16 -21.81 2.97
C VAL A 286 0.73 -22.17 3.30
N GLU A 287 0.53 -23.29 3.98
CA GLU A 287 -0.77 -23.77 4.43
C GLU A 287 -0.90 -23.53 5.92
N ALA A 288 -1.82 -22.65 6.30
CA ALA A 288 -2.19 -22.42 7.68
C ALA A 288 -3.34 -23.33 8.09
N VAL A 289 -3.11 -24.16 9.10
CA VAL A 289 -4.08 -25.16 9.60
C VAL A 289 -4.38 -24.93 11.07
N SER A 290 -5.39 -25.64 11.59
CA SER A 290 -5.68 -25.64 13.02
C SER A 290 -4.49 -26.20 13.81
N PHE A 291 -4.36 -25.84 15.08
CA PHE A 291 -3.27 -26.35 15.91
C PHE A 291 -3.29 -27.88 16.05
N GLU A 292 -4.49 -28.49 16.08
CA GLU A 292 -4.67 -29.94 16.18
C GLU A 292 -4.18 -30.65 14.92
N ASP A 293 -4.53 -30.13 13.74
CA ASP A 293 -4.07 -30.67 12.45
C ASP A 293 -2.57 -30.49 12.28
N TYR A 294 -2.03 -29.34 12.69
CA TYR A 294 -0.59 -29.10 12.69
C TYR A 294 0.15 -30.11 13.56
N ALA A 295 -0.33 -30.35 14.79
CA ALA A 295 0.27 -31.32 15.70
C ALA A 295 0.21 -32.75 15.13
N SER A 296 -0.90 -33.13 14.51
CA SER A 296 -1.02 -34.43 13.83
C SER A 296 -0.07 -34.54 12.63
N TRP A 297 0.03 -33.48 11.82
CA TRP A 297 0.93 -33.42 10.68
C TRP A 297 2.40 -33.56 11.11
N ALA A 298 2.81 -32.80 12.12
CA ALA A 298 4.16 -32.85 12.67
C ALA A 298 4.47 -34.23 13.25
N SER A 299 3.55 -34.82 14.03
CA SER A 299 3.72 -36.17 14.58
C SER A 299 3.88 -37.23 13.49
N ASN A 300 3.11 -37.15 12.40
CA ASN A 300 3.19 -38.11 11.30
C ASN A 300 4.48 -37.98 10.48
N ARG A 301 5.10 -36.80 10.46
CA ARG A 301 6.38 -36.57 9.76
C ARG A 301 7.59 -36.96 10.61
N LEU A 302 7.43 -37.01 11.93
CA LEU A 302 8.49 -37.39 12.88
C LEU A 302 8.48 -38.91 13.20
N SER A 303 7.37 -39.60 12.97
CA SER A 303 7.21 -41.06 13.15
C SER A 303 7.79 -41.85 11.99
#